data_AF-A0A929SXS3-F1
#
_entry.id   AF-A0A929SXS3-F1
#
_cell.length_a   1.000
_cell.length_b   1.000
_cell.length_c   1.000
_cell.angle_alpha   90.00
_cell.angle_beta   90.00
_cell.angle_gamma   90.00
#
_symmetry.space_group_name_H-M   'P 1'
#
loop_
_entity.id
_entity.type
_entity.pdbx_description
1 polymer ?
#
loop_
_entity_poly.entity_id
_entity_poly.type
_entity_poly.pdbx_seq_one_letter_code
_entity_poly.pdbx_strand_id
1 'polypeptide(L)' 'MNYTTQDFDFDLPEELIAQTPLKDRTSSRLLVVNEKEHSVT' A
#
# COMPACT_ATOMS: atom_id res chain seq x y z
N MET A 1 4.69 -16.23 19.53
CA MET A 1 4.55 -16.23 18.06
C MET A 1 5.94 -16.13 17.47
N ASN A 2 6.28 -16.99 16.52
CA ASN A 2 7.56 -16.93 15.81
C ASN A 2 7.27 -16.50 14.38
N TYR A 3 7.25 -15.19 14.13
CA TYR A 3 7.01 -14.64 12.80
C TYR A 3 8.29 -14.66 11.97
N THR A 4 8.14 -14.88 10.68
CA THR A 4 9.19 -14.77 9.66
C THR A 4 8.89 -13.61 8.73
N THR A 5 9.88 -13.19 7.94
CA THR A 5 9.67 -12.14 6.93
C THR A 5 8.65 -12.54 5.86
N GLN A 6 8.46 -13.85 5.66
CA GLN A 6 7.52 -14.39 4.69
C GLN A 6 6.06 -14.21 5.11
N ASP A 7 5.77 -14.05 6.41
CA ASP A 7 4.39 -13.81 6.89
C ASP A 7 3.83 -12.44 6.49
N PHE A 8 4.69 -11.56 5.97
CA PHE A 8 4.37 -10.19 5.53
C PHE A 8 4.69 -9.95 4.06
N ASP A 9 5.01 -11.01 3.30
CA ASP A 9 5.31 -10.92 1.87
C ASP A 9 4.00 -10.83 1.07
N PHE A 10 4.02 -10.11 -0.06
CA PHE A 10 2.88 -9.98 -0.95
C PHE A 10 3.31 -9.78 -2.41
N ASP A 11 2.46 -10.20 -3.35
CA ASP A 11 2.72 -10.02 -4.77
C ASP A 11 2.56 -8.54 -5.16
N LEU A 12 3.66 -7.92 -5.60
CA LEU A 12 3.72 -6.54 -6.05
C LEU A 12 4.34 -6.47 -7.45
N PRO A 13 3.52 -6.31 -8.50
CA PRO A 13 4.02 -6.07 -9.85
C PRO A 13 4.92 -4.82 -9.89
N GLU A 14 6.07 -4.92 -10.57
CA GLU A 14 7.08 -3.85 -10.61
C GLU A 14 6.53 -2.56 -11.23
N GLU A 15 5.59 -2.66 -12.17
CA GLU A 15 4.94 -1.51 -12.81
C GLU A 15 4.11 -0.65 -11.84
N LEU A 16 3.71 -1.21 -10.69
CA LEU A 16 2.97 -0.48 -9.66
C LEU A 16 3.90 0.32 -8.74
N ILE A 17 5.22 0.09 -8.82
CA ILE A 17 6.22 0.84 -8.06
C ILE A 17 6.49 2.16 -8.78
N ALA A 18 6.07 3.27 -8.16
CA ALA A 18 6.33 4.60 -8.68
C ALA A 18 7.84 4.87 -8.77
N GLN A 19 8.33 5.11 -9.98
CA GLN A 19 9.76 5.35 -10.24
C GLN A 19 10.18 6.78 -9.90
N THR A 20 9.24 7.73 -10.00
CA THR A 20 9.41 9.14 -9.66
C THR A 20 8.10 9.67 -9.08
N PRO A 21 8.13 10.75 -8.26
CA PRO A 21 6.92 11.34 -7.72
C PRO A 21 6.03 11.94 -8.82
N LEU A 22 4.71 11.99 -8.57
CA LEU A 22 3.78 12.69 -9.44
C LEU A 22 4.10 14.19 -9.53
N LYS A 23 3.91 14.77 -10.72
CA LYS A 23 4.13 16.19 -10.98
C LYS A 23 3.24 17.09 -10.13
N ASP A 24 1.95 16.75 -10.01
CA ASP A 24 1.05 17.32 -9.02
C ASP A 24 0.92 16.35 -7.84
N ARG A 25 1.57 16.68 -6.72
CA ARG A 25 1.62 15.81 -5.55
C ARG A 25 0.24 15.58 -4.93
N THR A 26 -0.65 16.56 -5.02
CA THR A 26 -2.01 16.48 -4.42
C THR A 26 -2.92 15.51 -5.18
N SER A 27 -2.56 15.15 -6.40
CA SER A 27 -3.28 14.17 -7.23
C SER A 27 -2.98 12.71 -6.86
N SER A 28 -2.07 12.45 -5.92
CA SER A 28 -1.76 11.10 -5.44
C SER A 28 -2.99 10.45 -4.80
N ARG A 29 -3.18 9.14 -5.01
CA ARG A 29 -4.24 8.37 -4.35
C ARG A 29 -3.96 8.24 -2.86
N LEU A 30 -5.02 8.29 -2.04
CA LEU A 30 -4.99 8.02 -0.61
C LEU A 30 -5.84 6.78 -0.33
N LEU A 31 -5.21 5.71 0.17
CA LEU A 31 -5.93 4.54 0.66
C LEU A 31 -6.45 4.84 2.07
N VAL A 32 -7.76 4.71 2.28
CA VAL A 32 -8.39 4.91 3.59
C VAL A 32 -8.73 3.55 4.18
N VAL A 33 -8.18 3.26 5.36
CA VAL A 33 -8.48 2.05 6.12
C VAL A 33 -9.16 2.45 7.42
N ASN A 34 -10.38 1.95 7.64
CA ASN A 34 -11.10 2.14 8.88
C ASN A 34 -10.83 0.95 9.80
N GLU A 35 -10.12 1.18 10.91
CA GLU A 35 -9.75 0.14 11.87
C GLU A 35 -10.96 -0.50 12.57
N LYS A 36 -11.97 0.31 12.94
CA LYS A 36 -13.12 -0.16 13.72
C LYS A 36 -14.11 -0.93 12.86
N GLU A 37 -14.37 -0.40 11.67
CA GLU A 37 -15.32 -0.99 10.71
C GLU A 37 -14.63 -2.04 9.83
N HIS A 38 -13.30 -2.19 9.95
CA HIS A 38 -12.48 -3.05 9.09
C HIS A 38 -12.76 -2.86 7.60
N SER A 39 -13.00 -1.61 7.18
CA SER A 39 -13.32 -1.26 5.80
C SER A 39 -12.15 -0.55 5.10
N VAL A 40 -12.09 -0.69 3.78
CA VAL A 40 -11.06 -0.08 2.93
C VAL A 40 -11.76 0.70 1.81
N THR A 41 -11.31 1.93 1.54
CA THR A 41 -11.87 2.81 0.49
C THR A 41 -10.75 3.57 -0.22
#